data_AF-A0A7Y4NG36-F1
#
_entry.id   AF-A0A7Y4NG36-F1
#
_cell.length_a   1.000
_cell.length_b   1.000
_cell.length_c   1.000
_cell.angle_alpha   90.00
_cell.angle_beta   90.00
_cell.angle_gamma   90.00
#
_symmetry.space_group_name_H-M   'P 1'
#
loop_
_entity.id
_entity.type
_entity.pdbx_description
1 polymer ?
#
loop_
_entity_poly.entity_id
_entity_poly.type
_entity_poly.pdbx_seq_one_letter_code
_entity_poly.pdbx_strand_id
1 'polypeptide(L)'
;MFSFLARAGHAYALRCDTPDFGPCRDARVLTRRSEVLLFPVGIAWDAWLQVRVEANGEWGAHALTLLDLGTDQGTGPQDAVHVLGDVALTGYLTPTGDVDFFRFDAEAGHVYSLEADGASVEAVRSEDPGSSLTRNDTARVHHFMVDADGTVLLRVFGPRAQYRLELREVGVDDHAGTPANATDLGGALSATGVLNASTDVDWFALTLEARPHALSRTSRDTKFDLFEADGVTPVPWDAASGAWVPRAAGRHLLRADMFGRFQGPDVYRVELLPR
;
A
#
# COMPACT_ATOMS: atom_id res chain seq x y z
N MET A 1 -35.90 18.62 -15.67
CA MET A 1 -34.79 17.95 -16.38
C MET A 1 -33.93 19.03 -17.01
N PHE A 2 -32.61 18.93 -16.86
CA PHE A 2 -31.66 19.80 -17.57
C PHE A 2 -30.53 18.94 -18.14
N SER A 3 -29.74 19.49 -19.07
CA SER A 3 -28.61 18.79 -19.67
C SER A 3 -27.31 19.57 -19.45
N PHE A 4 -26.19 18.86 -19.41
CA PHE A 4 -24.86 19.46 -19.34
C PHE A 4 -23.87 18.68 -20.20
N LEU A 5 -22.78 19.35 -20.60
CA LEU A 5 -21.65 18.70 -21.26
C LEU A 5 -20.70 18.18 -20.19
N ALA A 6 -20.62 16.86 -20.05
CA ALA A 6 -19.61 16.18 -19.26
C ALA A 6 -18.34 16.04 -20.08
N ARG A 7 -17.19 16.33 -19.47
CA ARG A 7 -15.88 16.24 -20.11
C ARG A 7 -15.28 14.85 -19.97
N ALA A 8 -14.53 14.43 -20.99
CA ALA A 8 -13.73 13.22 -20.96
C ALA A 8 -12.76 13.25 -19.78
N GLY A 9 -12.64 12.11 -19.09
CA GLY A 9 -11.79 11.95 -17.93
C GLY A 9 -12.22 12.77 -16.72
N HIS A 10 -13.49 13.20 -16.62
CA HIS A 10 -14.02 13.84 -15.40
C HIS A 10 -15.05 12.96 -14.70
N ALA A 11 -15.16 13.12 -13.38
CA ALA A 11 -16.21 12.53 -12.56
C ALA A 11 -17.23 13.59 -12.10
N TYR A 12 -18.51 13.20 -12.01
CA TYR A 12 -19.60 14.10 -11.65
C TYR A 12 -20.48 13.52 -10.54
N ALA A 13 -20.95 14.37 -9.62
CA ALA A 13 -21.93 14.01 -8.59
C ALA A 13 -23.10 14.99 -8.56
N LEU A 14 -24.24 14.54 -8.01
CA LEU A 14 -25.36 15.42 -7.68
C LEU A 14 -25.43 15.61 -6.16
N ARG A 15 -25.59 16.86 -5.73
CA ARG A 15 -25.92 17.21 -4.35
C ARG A 15 -27.32 17.80 -4.32
N CYS A 16 -28.20 17.21 -3.51
CA CYS A 16 -29.49 17.80 -3.21
C CYS A 16 -29.32 18.89 -2.15
N ASP A 17 -29.62 20.14 -2.51
CA ASP A 17 -29.53 21.30 -1.60
C ASP A 17 -30.85 21.52 -0.82
N THR A 18 -31.90 20.76 -1.16
CA THR A 18 -33.19 20.71 -0.45
C THR A 18 -33.45 19.29 0.08
N PRO A 19 -32.73 18.85 1.13
CA PRO A 19 -32.68 17.44 1.54
C PRO A 19 -34.01 16.87 2.06
N ASP A 20 -34.93 17.74 2.47
CA ASP A 20 -36.29 17.36 2.92
C ASP A 20 -37.22 17.04 1.75
N PHE A 21 -36.83 17.34 0.51
CA PHE A 21 -37.57 16.99 -0.70
C PHE A 21 -37.05 15.66 -1.26
N GLY A 22 -37.81 14.58 -1.03
CA GLY A 22 -37.45 13.21 -1.44
C GLY A 22 -37.01 13.09 -2.91
N PRO A 23 -37.76 13.61 -3.88
CA PRO A 23 -37.42 13.57 -5.30
C PRO A 23 -36.06 14.18 -5.67
N CYS A 24 -35.61 15.18 -4.91
CA CYS A 24 -34.31 15.80 -5.11
C CYS A 24 -33.17 14.87 -4.68
N ARG A 25 -33.35 14.09 -3.60
CA ARG A 25 -32.41 13.02 -3.23
C ARG A 25 -32.38 11.89 -4.25
N ASP A 26 -33.50 11.69 -4.95
CA ASP A 26 -33.67 10.69 -5.99
C ASP A 26 -33.31 11.18 -7.41
N ALA A 27 -32.67 12.35 -7.52
CA ALA A 27 -32.19 12.82 -8.81
C ALA A 27 -31.23 11.81 -9.46
N ARG A 28 -31.32 11.68 -10.79
CA ARG A 28 -30.51 10.75 -11.58
C ARG A 28 -29.79 11.50 -12.69
N VAL A 29 -28.56 11.08 -12.99
CA VAL A 29 -27.89 11.43 -14.24
C VAL A 29 -28.15 10.32 -15.25
N LEU A 30 -28.44 10.70 -16.49
CA LEU A 30 -28.75 9.79 -17.57
C LEU A 30 -27.97 10.12 -18.84
N THR A 31 -27.73 9.11 -19.67
CA THR A 31 -27.27 9.32 -21.04
C THR A 31 -28.39 9.94 -21.89
N ARG A 32 -28.08 10.44 -23.10
CA ARG A 32 -29.10 10.89 -24.06
C ARG A 32 -30.13 9.81 -24.42
N ARG A 33 -29.82 8.53 -24.19
CA ARG A 33 -30.73 7.40 -24.42
C ARG A 33 -31.57 7.04 -23.19
N SER A 34 -31.58 7.91 -22.17
CA SER A 34 -32.28 7.70 -20.89
C SER A 34 -31.80 6.49 -20.09
N GLU A 35 -30.55 6.08 -20.29
CA GLU A 35 -29.89 5.10 -19.43
C GLU A 35 -29.40 5.79 -18.17
N VAL A 36 -29.78 5.26 -17.00
CA VAL A 36 -29.39 5.83 -15.69
C VAL A 36 -27.92 5.49 -15.40
N LEU A 37 -27.14 6.51 -15.06
CA LEU A 37 -25.75 6.37 -14.61
C LEU A 37 -25.70 6.42 -13.08
N LEU A 38 -24.91 5.53 -12.49
CA LEU A 38 -24.71 5.47 -11.04
C LEU A 38 -23.65 6.49 -10.62
N PHE A 39 -23.87 7.14 -9.48
CA PHE A 39 -22.94 8.12 -8.93
C PHE A 39 -21.78 7.48 -8.15
N PRO A 40 -20.61 8.16 -8.11
CA PRO A 40 -20.23 9.28 -8.99
C PRO A 40 -20.17 8.83 -10.46
N VAL A 41 -20.44 9.73 -11.42
CA VAL A 41 -20.50 9.42 -12.86
C VAL A 41 -19.19 9.80 -13.54
N GLY A 42 -18.35 8.82 -13.85
CA GLY A 42 -17.16 8.98 -14.68
C GLY A 42 -17.49 8.90 -16.17
N ILE A 43 -16.80 9.71 -16.98
CA ILE A 43 -17.06 9.83 -18.42
C ILE A 43 -15.75 9.74 -19.21
N ALA A 44 -15.59 8.69 -20.02
CA ALA A 44 -14.36 8.49 -20.81
C ALA A 44 -14.23 9.39 -22.04
N TRP A 45 -15.33 10.03 -22.48
CA TRP A 45 -15.38 10.85 -23.69
C TRP A 45 -16.37 12.00 -23.51
N ASP A 46 -16.10 13.18 -24.05
CA ASP A 46 -17.02 14.32 -23.99
C ASP A 46 -18.44 13.89 -24.39
N ALA A 47 -19.39 14.05 -23.46
CA ALA A 47 -20.75 13.57 -23.64
C ALA A 47 -21.77 14.53 -23.04
N TRP A 48 -22.89 14.70 -23.74
CA TRP A 48 -24.04 15.40 -23.17
C TRP A 48 -24.86 14.45 -22.31
N LEU A 49 -24.98 14.78 -21.03
CA LEU A 49 -25.78 14.03 -20.06
C LEU A 49 -27.01 14.82 -19.63
N GLN A 50 -27.99 14.12 -19.07
CA GLN A 50 -29.24 14.68 -18.57
C GLN A 50 -29.34 14.46 -17.08
N VAL A 51 -29.76 15.48 -16.33
CA VAL A 51 -30.16 15.37 -14.92
C VAL A 51 -31.67 15.38 -14.84
N ARG A 52 -32.23 14.35 -14.21
CA ARG A 52 -33.67 14.19 -14.01
C ARG A 52 -34.00 14.12 -12.52
N VAL A 53 -35.08 14.81 -12.16
CA VAL A 53 -35.74 14.78 -10.86
C VAL A 53 -37.16 14.28 -11.14
N GLU A 54 -37.56 13.17 -10.53
CA GLU A 54 -38.88 12.58 -10.72
C GLU A 54 -39.66 12.68 -9.42
N ALA A 55 -40.72 13.50 -9.40
CA ALA A 55 -41.42 13.85 -8.16
C ALA A 55 -42.59 12.92 -7.79
N ASN A 56 -42.98 11.97 -8.64
CA ASN A 56 -44.03 10.95 -8.38
C ASN A 56 -45.28 11.45 -7.62
N GLY A 57 -45.77 12.64 -7.95
CA GLY A 57 -46.96 13.25 -7.32
C GLY A 57 -46.67 14.20 -6.15
N GLU A 58 -45.42 14.33 -5.72
CA GLU A 58 -44.95 15.37 -4.82
C GLU A 58 -44.71 16.70 -5.54
N TRP A 59 -44.93 17.80 -4.84
CA TRP A 59 -44.76 19.15 -5.37
C TRP A 59 -43.96 19.98 -4.38
N GLY A 60 -42.99 20.74 -4.88
CA GLY A 60 -42.13 21.56 -4.05
C GLY A 60 -41.05 22.25 -4.86
N ALA A 61 -40.52 23.34 -4.31
CA ALA A 61 -39.28 23.92 -4.82
C ALA A 61 -38.11 22.99 -4.46
N HIS A 62 -37.18 22.82 -5.38
CA HIS A 62 -35.96 22.05 -5.14
C HIS A 62 -34.75 22.79 -5.69
N ALA A 63 -33.60 22.55 -5.05
CA ALA A 63 -32.31 23.01 -5.50
C ALA A 63 -31.37 21.81 -5.58
N LEU A 64 -30.66 21.71 -6.70
CA LEU A 64 -29.69 20.66 -7.00
C LEU A 64 -28.43 21.30 -7.53
N THR A 65 -27.30 20.87 -6.98
CA THR A 65 -25.98 21.23 -7.48
C THR A 65 -25.40 20.03 -8.22
N LEU A 66 -25.02 20.24 -9.49
CA LEU A 66 -24.13 19.34 -10.21
C LEU A 66 -22.69 19.70 -9.85
N LEU A 67 -21.98 18.76 -9.26
CA LEU A 67 -20.58 18.90 -8.88
C LEU A 67 -19.73 18.23 -9.95
N ASP A 68 -18.83 19.01 -10.57
CA ASP A 68 -17.68 18.47 -11.29
C ASP A 68 -16.61 18.15 -10.24
N LEU A 69 -16.29 16.87 -10.10
CA LEU A 69 -15.35 16.36 -9.10
C LEU A 69 -13.89 16.47 -9.59
N GLY A 70 -13.68 17.00 -10.79
CA GLY A 70 -12.38 17.15 -11.41
C GLY A 70 -12.01 15.98 -12.33
N THR A 71 -10.77 16.00 -12.80
CA THR A 71 -10.21 14.94 -13.63
C THR A 71 -10.02 13.67 -12.82
N ASP A 72 -10.38 12.55 -13.42
CA ASP A 72 -10.09 11.18 -13.01
C ASP A 72 -8.61 11.02 -12.66
N GLN A 73 -8.28 10.19 -11.67
CA GLN A 73 -6.93 10.16 -11.09
C GLN A 73 -5.98 9.21 -11.86
N GLY A 74 -6.03 9.29 -13.19
CA GLY A 74 -5.18 8.53 -14.11
C GLY A 74 -5.70 7.13 -14.36
N THR A 75 -5.66 6.70 -15.61
CA THR A 75 -6.17 5.40 -16.08
C THR A 75 -5.08 4.33 -16.19
N GLY A 76 -3.82 4.70 -15.94
CA GLY A 76 -2.66 3.83 -15.96
C GLY A 76 -1.36 4.49 -15.44
N PRO A 77 -0.23 3.78 -15.52
CA PRO A 77 1.07 4.33 -15.11
C PRO A 77 1.51 5.58 -15.88
N GLN A 78 1.03 5.75 -17.12
CA GLN A 78 1.47 6.80 -18.07
C GLN A 78 0.94 8.18 -17.68
N ASP A 79 -0.25 8.21 -17.09
CA ASP A 79 -1.02 9.39 -16.71
C ASP A 79 -1.20 9.49 -15.19
N ALA A 80 -0.38 8.76 -14.43
CA ALA A 80 -0.44 8.72 -12.98
C ALA A 80 -0.26 10.11 -12.35
N VAL A 81 -1.16 10.45 -11.43
CA VAL A 81 -1.17 11.74 -10.73
C VAL A 81 -0.01 11.78 -9.74
N HIS A 82 0.83 12.81 -9.83
CA HIS A 82 1.94 12.97 -8.88
C HIS A 82 1.41 13.42 -7.51
N VAL A 83 1.80 12.69 -6.47
CA VAL A 83 1.42 12.96 -5.08
C VAL A 83 2.63 13.50 -4.35
N LEU A 84 2.44 14.64 -3.70
CA LEU A 84 3.38 15.16 -2.72
C LEU A 84 3.03 14.50 -1.38
N GLY A 85 4.01 13.91 -0.69
CA GLY A 85 3.81 13.25 0.60
C GLY A 85 3.08 14.14 1.62
N ASP A 86 2.41 13.50 2.58
CA ASP A 86 1.69 14.13 3.70
C ASP A 86 0.40 14.89 3.35
N VAL A 87 -0.10 14.78 2.11
CA VAL A 87 -1.38 15.35 1.70
C VAL A 87 -2.40 14.25 1.44
N ALA A 88 -3.53 14.31 2.14
CA ALA A 88 -4.67 13.45 1.84
C ALA A 88 -5.35 13.89 0.53
N LEU A 89 -5.57 12.93 -0.36
CA LEU A 89 -6.25 13.15 -1.64
C LEU A 89 -7.62 12.51 -1.61
N THR A 90 -8.63 13.21 -2.15
CA THR A 90 -9.95 12.66 -2.37
C THR A 90 -10.08 12.26 -3.83
N GLY A 91 -10.50 11.03 -4.08
CA GLY A 91 -10.73 10.50 -5.41
C GLY A 91 -12.03 9.74 -5.53
N TYR A 92 -12.34 9.30 -6.75
CA TYR A 92 -13.62 8.67 -7.07
C TYR A 92 -13.43 7.54 -8.07
N LEU A 93 -13.63 6.30 -7.63
CA LEU A 93 -13.61 5.14 -8.53
C LEU A 93 -14.91 5.10 -9.34
N THR A 94 -14.85 5.50 -10.60
CA THR A 94 -15.97 5.42 -11.53
C THR A 94 -15.52 5.49 -12.99
N PRO A 95 -15.92 4.52 -13.85
CA PRO A 95 -17.01 3.55 -13.69
C PRO A 95 -16.65 2.28 -12.88
N THR A 96 -17.48 1.22 -12.92
CA THR A 96 -17.11 -0.05 -12.28
C THR A 96 -15.84 -0.62 -12.93
N GLY A 97 -14.90 -1.07 -12.11
CA GLY A 97 -13.63 -1.61 -12.58
C GLY A 97 -12.57 -0.55 -12.85
N ASP A 98 -12.87 0.71 -12.50
CA ASP A 98 -11.91 1.79 -12.49
C ASP A 98 -10.76 1.53 -11.51
N VAL A 99 -9.58 2.02 -11.89
CA VAL A 99 -8.34 1.93 -11.14
C VAL A 99 -7.62 3.26 -11.32
N ASP A 100 -7.48 3.98 -10.22
CA ASP A 100 -6.74 5.23 -10.19
C ASP A 100 -5.25 4.95 -9.95
N PHE A 101 -4.41 5.72 -10.66
CA PHE A 101 -2.96 5.60 -10.57
C PHE A 101 -2.35 6.90 -10.07
N PHE A 102 -1.59 6.77 -9.00
CA PHE A 102 -0.78 7.83 -8.44
C PHE A 102 0.69 7.49 -8.55
N ARG A 103 1.55 8.50 -8.60
CA ARG A 103 3.01 8.33 -8.55
C ARG A 103 3.61 9.17 -7.44
N PHE A 104 4.59 8.60 -6.76
CA PHE A 104 5.29 9.20 -5.64
C PHE A 104 6.79 8.96 -5.82
N ASP A 105 7.62 9.96 -5.53
CA ASP A 105 9.08 9.82 -5.56
C ASP A 105 9.54 9.39 -4.16
N ALA A 106 9.92 8.11 -4.05
CA ALA A 106 10.35 7.50 -2.80
C ALA A 106 11.87 7.54 -2.66
N GLU A 107 12.35 7.86 -1.47
CA GLU A 107 13.76 7.83 -1.08
C GLU A 107 14.16 6.45 -0.50
N ALA A 108 15.37 6.00 -0.82
CA ALA A 108 15.93 4.72 -0.39
C ALA A 108 16.05 4.63 1.14
N GLY A 109 15.57 3.53 1.72
CA GLY A 109 15.64 3.29 3.16
C GLY A 109 14.61 4.05 3.99
N HIS A 110 13.71 4.80 3.38
CA HIS A 110 12.58 5.42 4.07
C HIS A 110 11.38 4.48 4.09
N VAL A 111 10.59 4.57 5.17
CA VAL A 111 9.38 3.78 5.39
C VAL A 111 8.17 4.67 5.19
N TYR A 112 7.23 4.20 4.38
CA TYR A 112 6.00 4.90 4.05
C TYR A 112 4.78 4.11 4.50
N SER A 113 3.79 4.83 5.02
CA SER A 113 2.46 4.31 5.29
C SER A 113 1.48 4.75 4.21
N LEU A 114 0.55 3.86 3.85
CA LEU A 114 -0.38 4.01 2.75
C LEU A 114 -1.76 3.46 3.11
N GLU A 115 -2.79 4.29 2.98
CA GLU A 115 -4.18 3.90 3.23
C GLU A 115 -5.11 4.55 2.20
N ALA A 116 -6.15 3.83 1.78
CA ALA A 116 -7.28 4.40 1.05
C ALA A 116 -8.59 4.09 1.78
N ASP A 117 -9.15 5.07 2.48
CA ASP A 117 -10.46 4.89 3.12
C ASP A 117 -11.55 4.85 2.05
N GLY A 118 -12.37 3.80 2.04
CA GLY A 118 -13.40 3.57 1.02
C GLY A 118 -12.95 2.80 -0.23
N ALA A 119 -11.67 2.43 -0.35
CA ALA A 119 -11.14 1.63 -1.45
C ALA A 119 -10.03 0.68 -0.99
N SER A 120 -9.49 -0.13 -1.90
CA SER A 120 -8.23 -0.85 -1.71
C SER A 120 -7.09 -0.05 -2.32
N VAL A 121 -5.88 -0.21 -1.78
CA VAL A 121 -4.68 0.43 -2.32
C VAL A 121 -3.48 -0.51 -2.29
N GLU A 122 -2.60 -0.37 -3.27
CA GLU A 122 -1.37 -1.14 -3.40
C GLU A 122 -0.24 -0.23 -3.87
N ALA A 123 0.97 -0.38 -3.30
CA ALA A 123 2.19 0.23 -3.83
C ALA A 123 2.96 -0.78 -4.69
N VAL A 124 3.36 -0.37 -5.88
CA VAL A 124 4.14 -1.19 -6.83
C VAL A 124 5.32 -0.39 -7.38
N ARG A 125 6.39 -1.08 -7.77
CA ARG A 125 7.53 -0.44 -8.44
C ARG A 125 7.12 0.07 -9.83
N SER A 126 7.53 1.26 -10.21
CA SER A 126 7.16 1.81 -11.53
C SER A 126 7.82 1.07 -12.68
N GLU A 127 9.06 0.59 -12.51
CA GLU A 127 9.82 -0.16 -13.51
C GLU A 127 9.35 -1.61 -13.67
N ASP A 128 8.71 -2.16 -12.65
CA ASP A 128 8.10 -3.49 -12.66
C ASP A 128 6.78 -3.46 -11.86
N PRO A 129 5.67 -3.06 -12.49
CA PRO A 129 4.37 -2.99 -11.83
C PRO A 129 3.83 -4.35 -11.35
N GLY A 130 4.48 -5.47 -11.71
CA GLY A 130 4.20 -6.79 -11.15
C GLY A 130 4.83 -7.01 -9.78
N SER A 131 5.79 -6.17 -9.39
CA SER A 131 6.48 -6.21 -8.11
C SER A 131 5.77 -5.33 -7.08
N SER A 132 4.87 -5.95 -6.32
CA SER A 132 4.16 -5.31 -5.22
C SER A 132 5.06 -5.12 -4.00
N LEU A 133 5.12 -3.88 -3.52
CA LEU A 133 5.85 -3.45 -2.33
C LEU A 133 5.03 -3.66 -1.04
N THR A 134 3.70 -3.72 -1.16
CA THR A 134 2.76 -4.03 -0.07
C THR A 134 2.25 -5.47 -0.16
N ARG A 135 2.97 -6.35 -0.86
CA ARG A 135 2.59 -7.77 -0.99
C ARG A 135 2.45 -8.42 0.39
N ASN A 136 1.46 -9.29 0.59
CA ASN A 136 1.18 -9.95 1.87
C ASN A 136 0.90 -9.00 3.06
N ASP A 137 0.81 -7.69 2.83
CA ASP A 137 0.32 -6.74 3.81
C ASP A 137 -1.20 -6.81 3.83
N THR A 138 -1.74 -7.19 4.99
CA THR A 138 -3.18 -7.33 5.21
C THR A 138 -3.70 -6.34 6.26
N ALA A 139 -2.84 -5.42 6.70
CA ALA A 139 -3.24 -4.31 7.54
C ALA A 139 -4.16 -3.36 6.77
N ARG A 140 -4.93 -2.56 7.51
CA ARG A 140 -5.69 -1.44 6.93
C ARG A 140 -4.76 -0.32 6.44
N VAL A 141 -3.67 -0.10 7.17
CA VAL A 141 -2.60 0.84 6.81
C VAL A 141 -1.43 0.02 6.32
N HIS A 142 -1.21 0.05 5.02
CA HIS A 142 -0.11 -0.66 4.40
C HIS A 142 1.21 0.06 4.67
N HIS A 143 2.30 -0.70 4.76
CA HIS A 143 3.65 -0.15 4.87
C HIS A 143 4.53 -0.65 3.72
N PHE A 144 5.36 0.24 3.18
CA PHE A 144 6.32 -0.11 2.16
C PHE A 144 7.60 0.71 2.27
N MET A 145 8.64 0.22 1.60
CA MET A 145 9.96 0.83 1.51
C MET A 145 10.56 0.55 0.13
N VAL A 146 11.61 1.29 -0.23
CA VAL A 146 12.38 1.08 -1.46
C VAL A 146 13.88 1.00 -1.15
N ASP A 147 14.58 0.13 -1.87
CA ASP A 147 16.04 -0.07 -1.70
C ASP A 147 16.89 0.96 -2.45
N ALA A 148 16.27 1.74 -3.33
CA ALA A 148 16.88 2.77 -4.15
C ALA A 148 15.87 3.89 -4.40
N ASP A 149 16.36 5.12 -4.53
CA ASP A 149 15.54 6.26 -4.90
C ASP A 149 14.81 5.97 -6.22
N GLY A 150 13.51 6.22 -6.25
CA GLY A 150 12.73 5.88 -7.43
C GLY A 150 11.26 6.23 -7.34
N THR A 151 10.59 6.12 -8.48
CA THR A 151 9.15 6.37 -8.55
C THR A 151 8.39 5.10 -8.18
N VAL A 152 7.51 5.22 -7.20
CA VAL A 152 6.53 4.20 -6.81
C VAL A 152 5.17 4.57 -7.39
N LEU A 153 4.46 3.57 -7.91
CA LEU A 153 3.07 3.72 -8.33
C LEU A 153 2.14 3.26 -7.22
N LEU A 154 1.13 4.06 -6.89
CA LEU A 154 0.05 3.68 -5.98
C LEU A 154 -1.18 3.40 -6.83
N ARG A 155 -1.77 2.23 -6.65
CA ARG A 155 -2.94 1.77 -7.39
C ARG A 155 -4.12 1.72 -6.44
N VAL A 156 -5.09 2.60 -6.63
CA VAL A 156 -6.33 2.60 -5.85
C VAL A 156 -7.40 1.91 -6.68
N PHE A 157 -8.08 0.92 -6.11
CA PHE A 157 -9.05 0.11 -6.82
C PHE A 157 -10.14 -0.40 -5.89
N GLY A 158 -11.28 -0.79 -6.45
CA GLY A 158 -12.38 -1.26 -5.64
C GLY A 158 -13.74 -1.11 -6.32
N PRO A 159 -14.84 -1.19 -5.54
CA PRO A 159 -16.16 -0.85 -6.03
C PRO A 159 -16.25 0.65 -6.34
N ARG A 160 -17.33 1.07 -7.01
CA ARG A 160 -17.59 2.50 -7.19
C ARG A 160 -17.77 3.17 -5.84
N ALA A 161 -16.88 4.10 -5.51
CA ALA A 161 -16.87 4.78 -4.25
C ALA A 161 -16.09 6.10 -4.36
N GLN A 162 -16.43 7.04 -3.48
CA GLN A 162 -15.46 8.05 -3.08
C GLN A 162 -14.44 7.39 -2.16
N TYR A 163 -13.17 7.74 -2.31
CA TYR A 163 -12.13 7.33 -1.37
C TYR A 163 -11.28 8.51 -0.93
N ARG A 164 -10.55 8.29 0.17
CA ARG A 164 -9.52 9.20 0.68
C ARG A 164 -8.19 8.47 0.78
N LEU A 165 -7.26 8.83 -0.09
CA LEU A 165 -5.90 8.31 -0.12
C LEU A 165 -5.01 9.12 0.83
N GLU A 166 -4.30 8.45 1.73
CA GLU A 166 -3.27 9.05 2.58
C GLU A 166 -1.95 8.31 2.38
N LEU A 167 -0.90 9.08 2.09
CA LEU A 167 0.48 8.63 2.02
C LEU A 167 1.31 9.48 2.99
N ARG A 168 2.10 8.84 3.85
CA ARG A 168 2.98 9.53 4.80
C ARG A 168 4.31 8.81 4.91
N GLU A 169 5.39 9.56 5.01
CA GLU A 169 6.65 9.03 5.50
C GLU A 169 6.56 8.87 7.02
N VAL A 170 6.92 7.69 7.54
CA VAL A 170 6.76 7.34 8.95
C VAL A 170 8.08 7.06 9.66
N GLY A 171 9.19 7.04 8.92
CA GLY A 171 10.52 6.87 9.49
C GLY A 171 11.53 6.38 8.46
N VAL A 172 12.68 5.96 8.99
CA VAL A 172 13.79 5.36 8.24
C VAL A 172 13.99 3.96 8.78
N ASP A 173 14.32 3.05 7.87
CA ASP A 173 14.66 1.66 8.15
C ASP A 173 15.85 1.54 9.12
N ASP A 174 15.80 0.57 10.04
CA ASP A 174 16.78 0.44 11.12
C ASP A 174 17.97 -0.47 10.75
N HIS A 175 17.78 -1.40 9.81
CA HIS A 175 18.80 -2.34 9.38
C HIS A 175 18.79 -2.55 7.87
N ALA A 176 19.94 -2.85 7.28
CA ALA A 176 20.01 -2.94 5.83
C ALA A 176 19.39 -4.23 5.25
N GLY A 177 18.64 -4.05 4.15
CA GLY A 177 18.06 -5.07 3.27
C GLY A 177 18.99 -6.12 2.66
N THR A 178 20.32 -5.96 2.75
CA THR A 178 21.28 -6.79 1.99
C THR A 178 22.45 -7.35 2.83
N PRO A 179 22.96 -8.54 2.48
CA PRO A 179 24.13 -9.13 3.16
C PRO A 179 25.40 -8.26 3.12
N ALA A 180 25.56 -7.46 2.07
CA ALA A 180 26.74 -6.62 1.87
C ALA A 180 26.78 -5.43 2.85
N ASN A 181 25.60 -4.96 3.26
CA ASN A 181 25.43 -3.82 4.16
C ASN A 181 24.93 -4.23 5.55
N ALA A 182 25.02 -5.53 5.86
CA ALA A 182 24.54 -6.09 7.12
C ALA A 182 25.09 -5.34 8.33
N THR A 183 24.23 -5.09 9.32
CA THR A 183 24.59 -4.45 10.59
C THR A 183 25.61 -5.32 11.32
N ASP A 184 26.82 -4.78 11.58
CA ASP A 184 27.88 -5.54 12.24
C ASP A 184 27.69 -5.57 13.76
N LEU A 185 27.39 -6.77 14.27
CA LEU A 185 27.26 -7.07 15.70
C LEU A 185 28.58 -7.52 16.32
N GLY A 186 29.61 -7.82 15.51
CA GLY A 186 30.87 -8.36 15.97
C GLY A 186 30.68 -9.66 16.76
N GLY A 187 31.07 -9.67 18.04
CA GLY A 187 30.90 -10.80 18.95
C GLY A 187 29.57 -10.82 19.71
N ALA A 188 28.70 -9.83 19.51
CA ALA A 188 27.40 -9.81 20.16
C ALA A 188 26.49 -10.87 19.53
N LEU A 189 25.95 -11.75 20.38
CA LEU A 189 25.05 -12.82 19.96
C LEU A 189 23.58 -12.41 20.08
N SER A 190 23.28 -11.12 20.15
CA SER A 190 21.91 -10.62 20.23
C SER A 190 21.71 -9.36 19.41
N ALA A 191 20.53 -9.23 18.82
CA ALA A 191 20.10 -8.05 18.05
C ALA A 191 18.65 -7.70 18.37
N THR A 192 18.29 -6.45 18.11
CA THR A 192 16.93 -5.92 18.15
C THR A 192 16.69 -5.13 16.89
N GLY A 193 15.49 -5.22 16.33
CA GLY A 193 15.11 -4.44 15.16
C GLY A 193 13.59 -4.38 15.01
N VAL A 194 13.16 -3.72 13.94
CA VAL A 194 11.75 -3.58 13.56
C VAL A 194 11.61 -3.93 12.09
N LEU A 195 10.85 -4.98 11.79
CA LEU A 195 10.41 -5.18 10.41
C LEU A 195 9.28 -4.19 10.11
N ASN A 196 9.59 -3.14 9.36
CA ASN A 196 8.74 -1.99 9.08
C ASN A 196 7.70 -2.24 7.97
N ALA A 197 7.98 -3.19 7.08
CA ALA A 197 7.11 -3.55 5.96
C ALA A 197 7.09 -5.06 5.72
N SER A 198 6.12 -5.54 4.94
CA SER A 198 6.02 -6.95 4.55
C SER A 198 7.18 -7.45 3.68
N THR A 199 7.95 -6.51 3.13
CA THR A 199 9.09 -6.77 2.25
C THR A 199 10.43 -6.46 2.92
N ASP A 200 10.38 -6.01 4.17
CA ASP A 200 11.53 -5.66 4.96
C ASP A 200 12.37 -6.88 5.33
N VAL A 201 13.69 -6.70 5.30
CA VAL A 201 14.67 -7.75 5.55
C VAL A 201 15.86 -7.14 6.29
N ASP A 202 16.09 -7.59 7.52
CA ASP A 202 17.23 -7.11 8.29
C ASP A 202 18.38 -8.12 8.19
N TRP A 203 19.53 -7.65 7.72
CA TRP A 203 20.76 -8.42 7.76
C TRP A 203 21.68 -7.99 8.88
N PHE A 204 22.23 -8.98 9.59
CA PHE A 204 23.23 -8.81 10.63
C PHE A 204 24.46 -9.65 10.34
N ALA A 205 25.65 -9.09 10.55
CA ALA A 205 26.90 -9.83 10.54
C ALA A 205 27.35 -10.09 11.98
N LEU A 206 27.79 -11.31 12.26
CA LEU A 206 28.26 -11.72 13.58
C LEU A 206 29.40 -12.74 13.49
N THR A 207 30.14 -12.89 14.58
CA THR A 207 31.22 -13.87 14.71
C THR A 207 30.79 -15.03 15.60
N LEU A 208 30.75 -16.24 15.04
CA LEU A 208 30.38 -17.45 15.75
C LEU A 208 31.57 -18.39 15.91
N GLU A 209 31.58 -19.16 16.99
CA GLU A 209 32.40 -20.36 17.11
C GLU A 209 31.74 -21.55 16.38
N ALA A 210 32.56 -22.52 15.94
CA ALA A 210 32.12 -23.79 15.34
C ALA A 210 31.49 -24.75 16.39
N ARG A 211 30.41 -24.31 17.02
CA ARG A 211 29.64 -25.05 18.03
C ARG A 211 28.15 -24.74 17.91
N PRO A 212 27.25 -25.55 18.49
CA PRO A 212 25.82 -25.31 18.35
C PRO A 212 25.36 -24.01 19.01
N HIS A 213 24.46 -23.28 18.34
CA HIS A 213 23.81 -22.07 18.87
C HIS A 213 22.29 -22.20 18.74
N ALA A 214 21.57 -22.10 19.86
CA ALA A 214 20.12 -22.12 19.88
C ALA A 214 19.52 -20.73 19.70
N LEU A 215 18.42 -20.66 18.96
CA LEU A 215 17.68 -19.43 18.72
C LEU A 215 16.74 -19.11 19.89
N SER A 216 16.88 -17.93 20.48
CA SER A 216 15.91 -17.28 21.35
C SER A 216 15.37 -16.04 20.64
N ARG A 217 14.04 -15.86 20.64
CA ARG A 217 13.39 -14.73 19.94
C ARG A 217 12.14 -14.25 20.67
N THR A 218 11.80 -12.98 20.52
CA THR A 218 10.57 -12.39 21.09
C THR A 218 9.38 -12.46 20.13
N SER A 219 9.60 -12.28 18.83
CA SER A 219 8.54 -12.36 17.82
C SER A 219 8.39 -13.78 17.28
N ARG A 220 7.14 -14.15 16.96
CA ARG A 220 6.80 -15.39 16.24
C ARG A 220 6.51 -15.14 14.76
N ASP A 221 6.31 -13.89 14.39
CA ASP A 221 5.99 -13.46 13.03
C ASP A 221 7.26 -13.06 12.26
N THR A 222 8.39 -12.87 12.96
CA THR A 222 9.72 -12.81 12.34
C THR A 222 10.30 -14.20 12.12
N LYS A 223 10.70 -14.49 10.87
CA LYS A 223 11.56 -15.61 10.51
C LYS A 223 13.02 -15.21 10.70
N PHE A 224 13.83 -16.14 11.23
CA PHE A 224 15.28 -15.97 11.30
C PHE A 224 15.96 -17.12 10.56
N ASP A 225 16.85 -16.80 9.63
CA ASP A 225 17.72 -17.74 8.94
C ASP A 225 19.18 -17.38 9.20
N LEU A 226 20.02 -18.38 9.43
CA LEU A 226 21.46 -18.20 9.63
C LEU A 226 22.23 -18.74 8.42
N PHE A 227 23.17 -17.95 7.92
CA PHE A 227 24.01 -18.24 6.78
C PHE A 227 25.49 -18.23 7.17
N GLU A 228 26.27 -19.02 6.45
CA GLU A 228 27.74 -18.97 6.47
C GLU A 228 28.23 -17.60 5.95
N ALA A 229 29.54 -17.36 5.98
CA ALA A 229 30.16 -16.08 5.63
C ALA A 229 29.81 -15.55 4.21
N ASP A 230 29.40 -16.43 3.30
CA ASP A 230 29.03 -16.11 1.92
C ASP A 230 27.63 -15.48 1.78
N GLY A 231 26.80 -15.53 2.83
CA GLY A 231 25.43 -15.01 2.83
C GLY A 231 24.45 -15.80 1.97
N VAL A 232 24.83 -16.99 1.50
CA VAL A 232 24.03 -17.84 0.62
C VAL A 232 23.89 -19.26 1.18
N THR A 233 24.97 -19.82 1.73
CA THR A 233 24.97 -21.16 2.28
C THR A 233 24.32 -21.15 3.67
N PRO A 234 23.18 -21.84 3.88
CA PRO A 234 22.56 -21.89 5.20
C PRO A 234 23.44 -22.67 6.18
N VAL A 235 23.52 -22.18 7.43
CA VAL A 235 24.10 -22.94 8.53
C VAL A 235 23.19 -24.15 8.82
N PRO A 236 23.74 -25.37 8.90
CA PRO A 236 22.95 -26.57 9.20
C PRO A 236 22.11 -26.43 10.48
N TRP A 237 20.83 -26.76 10.40
CA TRP A 237 19.96 -26.92 11.56
C TRP A 237 20.01 -28.37 12.04
N ASP A 238 20.43 -28.58 13.29
CA ASP A 238 20.33 -29.87 13.95
C ASP A 238 19.00 -29.95 14.72
N ALA A 239 18.07 -30.76 14.22
CA ALA A 239 16.77 -30.96 14.83
C ALA A 239 16.84 -31.66 16.20
N ALA A 240 17.88 -32.45 16.47
CA ALA A 240 18.03 -33.14 17.75
C ALA A 240 18.41 -32.18 18.87
N SER A 241 19.32 -31.23 18.59
CA SER A 241 19.69 -30.18 19.54
C SER A 241 18.79 -28.94 19.46
N GLY A 242 18.06 -28.73 18.36
CA GLY A 242 17.27 -27.52 18.14
C GLY A 242 18.17 -26.28 18.05
N ALA A 243 19.29 -26.42 17.33
CA ALA A 243 20.32 -25.40 17.21
C ALA A 243 20.92 -25.38 15.81
N TRP A 244 21.44 -24.22 15.42
CA TRP A 244 22.31 -24.10 14.26
C TRP A 244 23.72 -24.56 14.59
N VAL A 245 24.38 -25.24 13.66
CA VAL A 245 25.75 -25.75 13.82
C VAL A 245 26.66 -25.16 12.73
N PRO A 246 27.33 -24.03 12.99
CA PRO A 246 28.33 -23.45 12.10
C PRO A 246 29.38 -24.46 11.66
N ARG A 247 29.70 -24.48 10.37
CA ARG A 247 30.74 -25.39 9.83
C ARG A 247 32.15 -24.98 10.23
N ALA A 248 32.35 -23.69 10.46
CA ALA A 248 33.62 -23.10 10.87
C ALA A 248 33.38 -21.95 11.85
N ALA A 249 34.41 -21.59 12.60
CA ALA A 249 34.39 -20.35 13.36
C ALA A 249 34.65 -19.16 12.42
N GLY A 250 34.06 -18.00 12.74
CA GLY A 250 34.25 -16.78 11.96
C GLY A 250 32.95 -16.06 11.65
N ARG A 251 32.95 -15.28 10.57
CA ARG A 251 31.82 -14.45 10.14
C ARG A 251 30.65 -15.32 9.69
N HIS A 252 29.46 -14.96 10.15
CA HIS A 252 28.17 -15.51 9.75
C HIS A 252 27.19 -14.36 9.53
N LEU A 253 26.10 -14.66 8.82
CA LEU A 253 25.06 -13.69 8.51
C LEU A 253 23.72 -14.19 9.04
N LEU A 254 23.06 -13.39 9.86
CA LEU A 254 21.70 -13.62 10.32
C LEU A 254 20.77 -12.74 9.49
N ARG A 255 19.72 -13.34 8.95
CA ARG A 255 18.65 -12.66 8.22
C ARG A 255 17.38 -12.72 9.05
N ALA A 256 16.75 -11.58 9.27
CA ALA A 256 15.38 -11.49 9.77
C ALA A 256 14.47 -11.06 8.61
N ASP A 257 13.35 -11.75 8.42
CA ASP A 257 12.33 -11.37 7.44
C ASP A 257 10.93 -11.82 7.89
N MET A 258 9.89 -11.24 7.31
CA MET A 258 8.52 -11.54 7.68
C MET A 258 8.13 -13.00 7.39
N PHE A 259 7.44 -13.63 8.34
CA PHE A 259 6.81 -14.95 8.19
C PHE A 259 5.30 -14.82 7.99
N GLY A 260 4.81 -15.03 6.77
CA GLY A 260 3.38 -15.08 6.47
C GLY A 260 2.78 -13.71 6.11
N ARG A 261 1.72 -13.30 6.80
CA ARG A 261 0.99 -12.05 6.53
C ARG A 261 1.47 -10.95 7.45
N PHE A 262 1.74 -9.77 6.89
CA PHE A 262 2.07 -8.57 7.65
C PHE A 262 0.78 -7.89 8.11
N GLN A 263 0.76 -7.50 9.39
CA GLN A 263 -0.37 -6.79 10.02
C GLN A 263 0.03 -5.43 10.59
N GLY A 264 1.30 -5.04 10.42
CA GLY A 264 1.92 -3.84 10.95
C GLY A 264 3.36 -4.11 11.39
N PRO A 265 4.14 -3.04 11.68
CA PRO A 265 5.53 -3.17 12.08
C PRO A 265 5.74 -4.15 13.24
N ASP A 266 6.72 -5.06 13.09
CA ASP A 266 7.00 -6.13 14.05
C ASP A 266 8.34 -5.88 14.76
N VAL A 267 8.26 -5.53 16.05
CA VAL A 267 9.43 -5.32 16.89
C VAL A 267 9.94 -6.66 17.41
N TYR A 268 11.20 -6.96 17.12
CA TYR A 268 11.81 -8.21 17.55
C TYR A 268 13.11 -8.00 18.32
N ARG A 269 13.43 -9.03 19.11
CA ARG A 269 14.75 -9.29 19.65
C ARG A 269 15.10 -10.72 19.34
N VAL A 270 16.34 -10.94 18.92
CA VAL A 270 16.91 -12.25 18.63
C VAL A 270 18.19 -12.43 19.43
N GLU A 271 18.41 -13.64 19.93
CA GLU A 271 19.61 -14.03 20.66
C GLU A 271 20.03 -15.46 20.27
N LEU A 272 21.31 -15.65 19.97
CA LEU A 272 21.93 -16.93 19.70
C LEU A 272 22.64 -17.41 20.96
N LEU A 273 22.07 -18.41 21.61
CA LEU A 273 22.57 -18.96 22.86
C LEU A 273 23.54 -20.11 22.55
N PRO A 274 24.83 -19.97 22.90
CA PRO A 274 25.77 -21.06 22.71
C PRO A 274 25.39 -22.28 23.56
N ARG A 275 25.58 -23.47 23.01
CA ARG A 275 25.40 -24.74 23.72
C ARG A 275 26.69 -25.53 23.89
#